data_AF-A0A3A4K670-F1
#
_entry.id   AF-A0A3A4K670-F1
#
_cell.length_a   1.000
_cell.length_b   1.000
_cell.length_c   1.000
_cell.angle_alpha   90.00
_cell.angle_beta   90.00
_cell.angle_gamma   90.00
#
_symmetry.space_group_name_H-M   'P 1'
#
loop_
_entity.id
_entity.type
_entity.pdbx_description
1 polymer ?
#
loop_
_entity_poly.entity_id
_entity_poly.type
_entity_poly.pdbx_seq_one_letter_code
_entity_poly.pdbx_strand_id
1 'polypeptide(L)'
;MIAGLKGTLFAKTTDHVVVDVHGVRYACAVSLSTLAELGQPGEDVELFVHTHVREDMIALYGFANEEEKRVFLALNSVSGIGPKLALAMLSGLPARALAQAVVNSDLPR
;
A
#
# COMPACT_ATOMS: atom_id res chain seq x y z
N MET A 1 9.71 13.31 1.48
CA MET A 1 9.11 11.98 1.23
C MET A 1 8.59 11.45 2.56
N ILE A 2 7.37 10.90 2.61
CA ILE A 2 6.77 10.31 3.81
C ILE A 2 7.06 8.81 3.78
N ALA A 3 7.84 8.32 4.75
CA ALA A 3 8.30 6.93 4.81
C ALA A 3 7.35 6.00 5.58
N GLY A 4 6.57 6.57 6.49
CA GLY A 4 5.59 5.87 7.33
C GLY A 4 4.69 6.85 8.07
N LEU A 5 3.62 6.33 8.65
CA LEU A 5 2.68 7.06 9.49
C LEU A 5 2.43 6.26 10.76
N LYS A 6 2.37 6.94 11.89
CA LYS A 6 2.01 6.36 13.19
C LYS A 6 1.01 7.27 13.88
N GLY A 7 -0.11 6.71 14.30
CA GLY A 7 -1.19 7.47 14.91
C GLY A 7 -2.44 6.62 15.08
N THR A 8 -3.61 7.24 15.02
CA THR A 8 -4.88 6.55 15.19
C THR A 8 -5.55 6.33 13.84
N LEU A 9 -6.11 5.14 13.63
CA LEU A 9 -6.88 4.82 12.44
C LEU A 9 -8.20 5.61 12.49
N PHE A 10 -8.31 6.66 11.67
CA PHE A 10 -9.47 7.54 11.67
C PHE A 10 -10.64 6.98 10.87
N ALA A 11 -10.36 6.41 9.70
CA ALA A 11 -11.37 5.82 8.83
C ALA A 11 -10.79 4.70 7.97
N LYS A 12 -11.66 3.76 7.56
CA LYS A 12 -11.36 2.71 6.59
C LYS A 12 -12.41 2.72 5.48
N THR A 13 -11.96 2.61 4.23
CA THR A 13 -12.79 2.29 3.06
C THR A 13 -12.32 0.96 2.46
N THR A 14 -12.87 0.57 1.32
CA THR A 14 -12.49 -0.65 0.60
C THR A 14 -11.11 -0.61 -0.03
N ASP A 15 -10.51 0.57 -0.17
CA ASP A 15 -9.27 0.81 -0.92
C ASP A 15 -8.32 1.82 -0.26
N HIS A 16 -8.80 2.55 0.77
CA HIS A 16 -8.02 3.54 1.49
C HIS A 16 -8.22 3.43 3.00
N VAL A 17 -7.26 3.98 3.72
CA VAL A 17 -7.38 4.29 5.14
C VAL A 17 -6.98 5.74 5.38
N VAL A 18 -7.52 6.31 6.45
CA VAL A 18 -7.12 7.62 6.95
C VAL A 18 -6.47 7.44 8.29
N VAL A 19 -5.24 7.93 8.44
CA VAL A 19 -4.51 7.93 9.72
C VAL A 19 -4.45 9.35 10.25
N ASP A 20 -4.92 9.55 11.48
CA ASP A 20 -4.77 10.79 12.22
C ASP A 20 -3.43 10.79 12.95
N VAL A 21 -2.53 11.67 12.53
CA VAL A 21 -1.22 11.88 13.13
C VAL A 21 -1.23 13.25 13.81
N HIS A 22 -1.60 13.26 15.09
CA HIS A 22 -1.68 14.45 15.94
C HIS A 22 -2.49 15.61 15.32
N GLY A 23 -3.66 15.31 14.74
CA GLY A 23 -4.58 16.28 14.14
C GLY A 23 -4.40 16.47 12.63
N VAL A 24 -3.37 15.88 12.02
CA VAL A 24 -3.21 15.86 10.55
C VAL A 24 -3.63 14.50 10.01
N ARG A 25 -4.62 14.50 9.12
CA ARG A 25 -5.19 13.27 8.55
C ARG A 25 -4.63 12.98 7.17
N TYR A 26 -3.92 11.87 7.07
CA TYR A 26 -3.34 11.39 5.82
C TYR A 26 -4.20 10.27 5.25
N ALA A 27 -4.60 10.41 3.99
CA ALA A 27 -5.23 9.32 3.25
C ALA A 27 -4.14 8.49 2.56
N CYS A 28 -4.20 7.17 2.76
CA CYS A 28 -3.31 6.20 2.13
C CYS A 28 -4.14 5.16 1.38
N ALA A 29 -3.81 4.92 0.11
CA ALA A 29 -4.30 3.76 -0.61
C ALA A 29 -3.62 2.50 -0.06
N VAL A 30 -4.37 1.42 0.14
CA VAL A 30 -3.88 0.19 0.77
C VAL A 30 -4.39 -1.04 0.02
N SER A 31 -3.69 -2.17 0.14
CA SER A 31 -4.14 -3.44 -0.42
C SER A 31 -5.27 -4.03 0.44
N LEU A 32 -6.01 -5.00 -0.11
CA LEU A 32 -6.96 -5.79 0.68
C LEU A 32 -6.28 -6.56 1.82
N SER A 33 -5.03 -7.01 1.61
CA SER A 33 -4.24 -7.68 2.64
C SER A 33 -3.92 -6.73 3.79
N THR A 34 -3.45 -5.52 3.50
CA THR A 34 -3.24 -4.48 4.51
C THR A 34 -4.55 -4.19 5.26
N LEU A 35 -5.68 -4.02 4.56
CA LEU A 35 -6.97 -3.73 5.21
C LEU A 35 -7.39 -4.81 6.20
N ALA A 36 -7.14 -6.08 5.88
CA ALA A 36 -7.46 -7.22 6.72
C ALA A 36 -6.55 -7.32 7.96
N GLU A 37 -5.30 -6.87 7.86
CA GLU A 37 -4.35 -6.82 8.99
C GLU A 37 -4.60 -5.63 9.93
N LEU A 38 -5.16 -4.53 9.41
CA LEU A 38 -5.41 -3.33 10.19
C LEU A 38 -6.57 -3.52 11.19
N GLY A 39 -6.45 -2.86 12.35
CA GLY A 39 -7.49 -2.76 13.37
C GLY A 39 -8.75 -1.97 12.96
N GLN A 40 -9.58 -1.63 13.93
CA GLN A 40 -10.80 -0.83 13.71
C GLN A 40 -10.54 0.68 13.82
N PRO A 41 -11.38 1.53 13.21
CA PRO A 41 -11.30 2.96 13.44
C PRO A 41 -11.34 3.31 14.94
N GLY A 42 -10.42 4.15 15.39
CA GLY A 42 -10.19 4.50 16.80
C GLY A 42 -9.00 3.78 17.44
N GLU A 43 -8.45 2.75 16.81
CA GLU A 43 -7.28 2.03 17.31
C GLU A 43 -5.96 2.62 16.78
N ASP A 44 -4.87 2.36 17.51
CA ASP A 44 -3.53 2.75 17.08
C ASP A 44 -3.08 1.94 15.86
N VAL A 45 -2.39 2.61 14.95
CA VAL A 45 -1.89 2.03 13.71
C VAL A 45 -0.52 2.60 13.35
N GLU A 46 0.31 1.75 12.76
CA GLU A 46 1.56 2.11 12.12
C GLU A 46 1.58 1.56 10.70
N LEU A 47 1.87 2.43 9.72
CA LEU A 47 1.92 2.07 8.31
C LEU A 47 3.29 2.42 7.75
N PHE A 48 3.82 1.52 6.93
CA PHE A 48 4.90 1.83 6.02
C PHE A 48 4.33 2.52 4.78
N VAL A 49 4.96 3.60 4.31
CA VAL A 49 4.42 4.41 3.22
C VAL A 49 5.40 4.51 2.05
N HIS A 50 4.88 4.35 0.84
CA HIS A 50 5.51 4.84 -0.38
C HIS A 50 4.82 6.13 -0.83
N THR A 51 5.57 7.24 -0.90
CA THR A 51 5.08 8.49 -1.48
C THR A 51 5.30 8.46 -2.99
N HIS A 52 4.21 8.54 -3.75
CA HIS A 52 4.24 8.70 -5.19
C HIS A 52 3.96 10.16 -5.54
N VAL A 53 4.89 10.80 -6.25
CA VAL A 53 4.77 12.20 -6.66
C VAL A 53 4.77 12.28 -8.17
N ARG A 54 3.80 12.99 -8.72
CA ARG A 54 3.76 13.45 -10.10
C ARG A 54 3.56 14.96 -10.11
N GLU A 55 3.61 15.58 -11.28
CA GLU A 55 3.43 17.03 -11.41
C GLU A 55 2.05 17.52 -10.90
N ASP A 56 1.03 16.67 -11.00
CA ASP A 56 -0.37 16.97 -10.68
C ASP A 56 -0.87 16.35 -9.38
N MET A 57 -0.09 15.48 -8.73
CA MET A 57 -0.57 14.73 -7.57
C MET A 57 0.53 14.27 -6.62
N ILE A 58 0.13 14.15 -5.36
CA ILE A 58 0.86 13.40 -4.33
C ILE A 58 -0.09 12.31 -3.84
N ALA A 59 0.33 11.06 -3.94
CA ALA A 59 -0.39 9.91 -3.41
C ALA A 59 0.47 9.13 -2.42
N LEU A 60 -0.17 8.61 -1.38
CA LEU A 60 0.45 7.74 -0.39
C LEU A 60 -0.09 6.33 -0.55
N TYR A 61 0.81 5.37 -0.62
CA TYR A 61 0.49 3.94 -0.61
C TYR A 61 0.98 3.37 0.72
N GLY A 62 0.06 2.82 1.50
CA GLY A 62 0.29 2.29 2.84
C GLY A 62 0.39 0.77 2.85
N PHE A 63 1.23 0.24 3.74
CA PHE A 63 1.47 -1.20 3.90
C PHE A 63 1.58 -1.53 5.40
N ALA A 64 1.08 -2.70 5.80
CA ALA A 64 1.11 -3.13 7.20
C ALA A 64 2.52 -3.54 7.65
N ASN A 65 3.38 -3.95 6.70
CA ASN A 65 4.75 -4.36 6.97
C ASN A 65 5.72 -3.99 5.83
N GLU A 66 7.03 -4.03 6.11
CA GLU A 66 8.06 -3.69 5.13
C GLU A 66 8.15 -4.65 3.95
N GLU A 67 7.82 -5.93 4.16
CA GLU A 67 7.89 -6.95 3.11
C GLU A 67 6.86 -6.67 2.03
N GLU A 68 5.63 -6.34 2.42
CA GLU A 68 4.56 -5.94 1.50
C GLU A 68 4.97 -4.69 0.70
N LYS A 69 5.51 -3.67 1.36
CA LYS A 69 6.06 -2.47 0.69
C LYS A 69 7.16 -2.83 -0.31
N ARG A 70 8.04 -3.78 0.04
CA ARG A 70 9.13 -4.22 -0.85
C ARG A 70 8.60 -4.91 -2.10
N VAL A 71 7.59 -5.78 -1.97
CA VAL A 71 6.94 -6.43 -3.11
C VAL A 71 6.23 -5.42 -3.99
N PHE A 72 5.51 -4.45 -3.41
CA PHE A 72 4.91 -3.34 -4.14
C PHE A 72 5.94 -2.59 -4.98
N LEU A 73 7.08 -2.21 -4.38
CA LEU A 73 8.13 -1.47 -5.08
C LEU A 73 8.76 -2.28 -6.22
N ALA A 74 8.95 -3.58 -6.01
CA ALA A 74 9.43 -4.48 -7.05
C ALA A 74 8.44 -4.54 -8.23
N LEU A 75 7.15 -4.72 -7.95
CA LEU A 75 6.09 -4.72 -8.97
C LEU A 75 6.05 -3.38 -9.73
N ASN A 76 6.07 -2.27 -9.02
CA ASN A 76 6.02 -0.92 -9.60
C ASN A 76 7.30 -0.55 -10.40
N SER A 77 8.38 -1.31 -10.26
CA SER A 77 9.60 -1.11 -11.06
C SER A 77 9.53 -1.77 -12.44
N VAL A 78 8.57 -2.67 -12.67
CA VAL A 78 8.38 -3.36 -13.95
C VAL A 78 7.73 -2.40 -14.94
N SER A 79 8.31 -2.32 -16.16
CA SER A 79 7.76 -1.49 -17.24
C SER A 79 6.30 -1.84 -17.52
N GLY A 80 5.42 -0.83 -17.50
CA GLY A 80 3.98 -1.00 -17.69
C GLY A 80 3.18 -1.29 -16.42
N ILE A 81 3.84 -1.51 -15.27
CA ILE A 81 3.16 -1.68 -13.98
C ILE A 81 3.24 -0.36 -13.19
N GLY A 82 2.11 0.36 -13.18
CA GLY A 82 1.94 1.54 -12.33
C GLY A 82 1.50 1.19 -10.91
N PRO A 83 1.49 2.17 -9.99
CA PRO A 83 1.29 1.91 -8.56
C PRO A 83 -0.12 1.38 -8.23
N LYS A 84 -1.15 1.78 -8.99
CA LYS A 84 -2.51 1.21 -8.83
C LYS A 84 -2.55 -0.28 -9.19
N LEU A 85 -1.88 -0.67 -10.28
CA LEU A 85 -1.82 -2.08 -10.70
C LEU A 85 -0.98 -2.91 -9.73
N ALA A 86 0.15 -2.37 -9.28
CA ALA A 86 0.97 -3.01 -8.25
C ALA A 86 0.20 -3.27 -6.94
N LEU A 87 -0.61 -2.30 -6.49
CA LEU A 87 -1.46 -2.46 -5.30
C LEU A 87 -2.59 -3.48 -5.49
N ALA A 88 -3.22 -3.49 -6.68
CA ALA A 88 -4.25 -4.46 -7.01
C ALA A 88 -3.71 -5.89 -7.06
N MET A 89 -2.49 -6.06 -7.59
CA MET A 89 -1.81 -7.35 -7.60
C MET A 89 -1.64 -7.89 -6.17
N LEU A 90 -1.17 -7.07 -5.21
CA LEU A 90 -1.08 -7.47 -3.80
C LEU A 90 -2.41 -7.95 -3.19
N SER A 91 -3.54 -7.52 -3.75
CA SER A 91 -4.88 -7.87 -3.26
C SER A 91 -5.43 -9.18 -3.84
N GLY A 92 -4.85 -9.70 -4.93
CA GLY A 92 -5.34 -10.87 -5.66
C GLY A 92 -4.53 -12.16 -5.48
N LEU A 93 -3.28 -12.06 -5.02
CA LEU A 93 -2.39 -13.19 -4.77
C LEU A 93 -1.55 -12.91 -3.52
N PRO A 94 -1.26 -13.89 -2.65
CA PRO A 94 -0.32 -13.68 -1.55
C PRO A 94 1.01 -13.18 -2.12
N ALA A 95 1.58 -12.12 -1.54
CA ALA A 95 2.73 -11.37 -2.07
C ALA A 95 3.90 -12.26 -2.53
N ARG A 96 4.08 -13.42 -1.89
CA ARG A 96 5.06 -14.46 -2.23
C ARG A 96 4.81 -15.14 -3.59
N ALA A 97 3.57 -15.40 -3.96
CA ALA A 97 3.20 -15.99 -5.25
C ALA A 97 3.39 -15.00 -6.41
N LEU A 98 3.14 -13.71 -6.17
CA LEU A 98 3.43 -12.65 -7.15
C LEU A 98 4.91 -12.42 -7.37
N ALA A 99 5.70 -12.39 -6.29
CA ALA A 99 7.15 -12.27 -6.41
C ALA A 99 7.74 -13.40 -7.30
N GLN A 100 7.21 -14.62 -7.20
CA GLN A 100 7.60 -15.74 -8.06
C GLN A 100 7.13 -15.57 -9.51
N ALA A 101 5.90 -15.10 -9.74
CA ALA A 101 5.37 -14.85 -11.08
C ALA A 101 6.15 -13.75 -11.84
N VAL A 102 6.58 -12.70 -11.14
CA VAL A 102 7.41 -11.62 -11.70
C VAL A 102 8.80 -12.12 -12.08
N VAL A 103 9.43 -12.94 -11.23
CA VAL A 103 10.74 -13.56 -11.53
C VAL A 103 10.65 -14.49 -12.75
N ASN A 104 9.50 -15.16 -12.94
CA ASN A 104 9.30 -16.09 -14.04
C ASN A 104 8.76 -15.43 -15.33
N SER A 105 8.54 -14.11 -15.36
CA SER A 105 7.90 -13.38 -16.48
C SER A 105 6.50 -13.90 -16.88
N ASP A 106 5.85 -14.68 -16.02
CA ASP A 106 4.52 -15.23 -16.24
C ASP A 106 3.49 -14.34 -15.52
N LEU A 107 3.18 -13.20 -16.11
CA LEU A 107 2.01 -12.43 -15.70
C LEU A 107 0.79 -13.00 -16.44
N PRO A 108 -0.27 -13.44 -15.74
CA PRO A 108 -1.52 -13.82 -16.41
C PRO A 108 -2.02 -12.60 -17.21
N ARG A 109 -2.18 -12.80 -18.52
CA ARG A 109 -2.76 -11.81 -19.44
C ARG A 109 -4.25 -11.62 -19.18
#